data_AF-A0A7K5FG22-F1
#
_entry.id   AF-A0A7K5FG22-F1
#
_cell.length_a   1.000
_cell.length_b   1.000
_cell.length_c   1.000
_cell.angle_alpha   90.00
_cell.angle_beta   90.00
_cell.angle_gamma   90.00
#
_symmetry.space_group_name_H-M   'P 1'
#
loop_
_entity.id
_entity.type
_entity.pdbx_description
1 polymer ?
#
loop_
_entity_poly.entity_id
_entity_poly.type
_entity_poly.pdbx_seq_one_letter_code
_entity_poly.pdbx_strand_id
1 'polypeptide(L)'
;DCSGQRLFSVPPELPLDTGNLSLAHNRIASIPPGYLSCYGQLRALDLRNNSLAALPAGLFLGARRLAHLDLSYNNFSLVPADMFLEASGLLRLDLSHNPGLLRVHPDAFRGLAQLRELDLSFGALPALSLEALEGLPGLVALRLGGNPWVCGCAMEPFLKWLRGRIQRCAAESQLAECRAPPEVAGAPLLSLTDESFQACHLTLTLDDYLFIAFVGFVVSIASVATNFLLGITANCCHRWSKASEDEDV
;
A
#
# COMPACT_ATOMS: atom_id res chain seq x y z
N ASP A 1 3.91 30.04 20.71
CA ASP A 1 2.67 29.34 20.30
C ASP A 1 1.88 30.31 19.44
N CYS A 2 1.62 29.93 18.19
CA CYS A 2 0.91 30.73 17.19
C CYS A 2 -0.35 30.00 16.69
N SER A 3 -0.87 29.06 17.48
CA SER A 3 -2.04 28.27 17.12
C SER A 3 -3.34 29.08 17.15
N GLY A 4 -4.30 28.75 16.27
CA GLY A 4 -5.65 29.33 16.29
C GLY A 4 -5.75 30.81 15.90
N GLN A 5 -4.70 31.40 15.35
CA GLN A 5 -4.60 32.84 15.05
C GLN A 5 -5.17 33.23 13.68
N ARG A 6 -5.82 32.29 12.97
CA ARG A 6 -6.34 32.47 11.59
C ARG A 6 -5.27 32.93 10.60
N LEU A 7 -4.04 32.46 10.77
CA LEU A 7 -2.92 32.81 9.90
C LEU A 7 -3.08 32.15 8.53
N PHE A 8 -2.77 32.88 7.47
CA PHE A 8 -2.73 32.37 6.09
C PHE A 8 -1.30 32.04 5.62
N SER A 9 -0.31 32.52 6.35
CA SER A 9 1.11 32.29 6.11
C SER A 9 1.84 32.14 7.45
N VAL A 10 3.04 31.56 7.41
CA VAL A 10 3.91 31.50 8.58
C VAL A 10 4.34 32.90 9.03
N PRO A 11 4.54 33.15 10.34
CA PRO A 11 5.04 34.43 10.85
C PRO A 11 6.45 34.74 10.30
N PRO A 12 6.75 35.99 9.91
CA PRO A 12 8.02 36.32 9.23
C PRO A 12 9.24 36.16 10.15
N GLU A 13 9.11 36.47 11.44
CA GLU A 13 10.21 36.44 12.40
C GLU A 13 9.82 35.60 13.61
N LEU A 14 10.68 34.66 13.97
CA LEU A 14 10.61 33.91 15.21
C LEU A 14 11.93 34.07 15.97
N PRO A 15 11.93 33.96 17.31
CA PRO A 15 13.16 33.92 18.09
C PRO A 15 14.08 32.78 17.64
N LEU A 16 15.39 33.03 17.48
CA LEU A 16 16.34 32.02 16.99
C LEU A 16 16.55 30.84 17.96
N ASP A 17 16.20 31.03 19.22
CA ASP A 17 16.20 30.02 20.29
C ASP A 17 14.90 29.21 20.35
N THR A 18 13.97 29.40 19.40
CA THR A 18 12.70 28.66 19.33
C THR A 18 12.96 27.16 19.27
N GLY A 19 12.61 26.47 20.36
CA GLY A 19 12.64 25.01 20.45
C GLY A 19 11.35 24.35 19.98
N ASN A 20 10.20 24.96 20.26
CA ASN A 20 8.89 24.41 19.93
C ASN A 20 8.05 25.47 19.21
N LEU A 21 7.64 25.17 17.98
CA LEU A 21 6.79 26.04 17.17
C LEU A 21 5.46 25.33 16.92
N SER A 22 4.38 25.89 17.47
CA SER A 22 3.02 25.50 17.09
C SER A 22 2.39 26.56 16.21
N LEU A 23 1.97 26.14 15.02
CA LEU A 23 1.20 26.87 14.02
C LEU A 23 -0.13 26.14 13.75
N ALA A 24 -0.57 25.31 14.70
CA ALA A 24 -1.76 24.49 14.60
C ALA A 24 -3.04 25.32 14.40
N HIS A 25 -4.07 24.71 13.81
CA HIS A 25 -5.41 25.32 13.70
C HIS A 25 -5.39 26.69 13.00
N ASN A 26 -4.62 26.81 11.92
CA ASN A 26 -4.55 28.00 11.09
C ASN A 26 -5.06 27.67 9.66
N ARG A 27 -4.79 28.54 8.69
CA ARG A 27 -5.18 28.40 7.28
C ARG A 27 -3.96 28.53 6.37
N ILE A 28 -2.81 28.06 6.85
CA ILE A 28 -1.55 28.16 6.13
C ILE A 28 -1.60 27.19 4.95
N ALA A 29 -1.50 27.73 3.74
CA ALA A 29 -1.55 26.96 2.51
C ALA A 29 -0.16 26.54 2.00
N SER A 30 0.87 27.31 2.35
CA SER A 30 2.26 27.04 1.96
C SER A 30 3.25 27.60 2.97
N ILE A 31 4.44 27.01 2.99
CA ILE A 31 5.59 27.48 3.77
C ILE A 31 6.66 27.97 2.79
N PRO A 32 7.25 29.16 2.98
CA PRO A 32 8.33 29.64 2.15
C PRO A 32 9.56 28.70 2.20
N PRO A 33 10.25 28.48 1.07
CA PRO A 33 11.51 27.75 1.06
C PRO A 33 12.52 28.35 2.04
N GLY A 34 13.23 27.49 2.78
CA GLY A 34 14.24 27.93 3.74
C GLY A 34 13.71 28.60 5.01
N TYR A 35 12.39 28.57 5.26
CA TYR A 35 11.79 29.17 6.46
C TYR A 35 12.41 28.63 7.76
N LEU A 36 12.80 27.35 7.81
CA LEU A 36 13.41 26.75 9.00
C LEU A 36 14.95 26.72 8.99
N SER A 37 15.59 27.34 7.99
CA SER A 37 17.06 27.28 7.83
C SER A 37 17.84 27.87 9.00
N CYS A 38 17.27 28.84 9.71
CA CYS A 38 17.92 29.52 10.83
C CYS A 38 17.49 29.00 12.22
N TYR A 39 16.48 28.12 12.30
CA TYR A 39 15.93 27.62 13.57
C TYR A 39 16.56 26.29 13.98
N GLY A 40 17.89 26.27 14.13
CA GLY A 40 18.65 25.06 14.46
C GLY A 40 18.36 24.46 15.86
N GLN A 41 17.67 25.21 16.73
CA GLN A 41 17.21 24.74 18.04
C GLN A 41 15.86 24.05 18.01
N LEU A 42 15.13 24.12 16.89
CA LEU A 42 13.78 23.59 16.75
C LEU A 42 13.77 22.07 16.95
N ARG A 43 12.94 21.61 17.89
CA ARG A 43 12.73 20.20 18.28
C ARG A 43 11.35 19.72 17.92
N ALA A 44 10.34 20.58 18.00
CA ALA A 44 8.96 20.25 17.68
C ALA A 44 8.36 21.30 16.76
N LEU A 45 7.77 20.85 15.66
CA LEU A 45 7.01 21.65 14.72
C LEU A 45 5.61 21.07 14.58
N ASP A 46 4.62 21.84 14.98
CA ASP A 46 3.21 21.47 14.91
C ASP A 46 2.51 22.34 13.86
N LEU A 47 2.16 21.71 12.75
CA LEU A 47 1.47 22.31 11.60
C LEU A 47 0.07 21.68 11.41
N ARG A 48 -0.45 21.00 12.44
CA ARG A 48 -1.72 20.29 12.33
C ARG A 48 -2.88 21.23 12.00
N ASN A 49 -3.89 20.72 11.31
CA ASN A 49 -5.11 21.47 11.02
C ASN A 49 -4.81 22.81 10.31
N ASN A 50 -4.18 22.68 9.15
CA ASN A 50 -3.87 23.77 8.21
C ASN A 50 -4.38 23.38 6.81
N SER A 51 -3.95 24.09 5.77
CA SER A 51 -4.34 23.82 4.38
C SER A 51 -3.15 23.44 3.51
N LEU A 52 -2.12 22.83 4.12
CA LEU A 52 -0.89 22.45 3.41
C LEU A 52 -1.17 21.29 2.46
N ALA A 53 -0.72 21.42 1.22
CA ALA A 53 -0.76 20.33 0.23
C ALA A 53 0.64 19.77 -0.10
N ALA A 54 1.69 20.53 0.19
CA ALA A 54 3.08 20.18 -0.03
C ALA A 54 3.98 20.98 0.95
N LEU A 55 5.21 20.51 1.12
CA LEU A 55 6.27 21.25 1.79
C LEU A 55 7.36 21.61 0.75
N PRO A 56 7.99 22.79 0.84
CA PRO A 56 9.08 23.13 -0.06
C PRO A 56 10.28 22.20 0.16
N ALA A 57 10.98 21.85 -0.92
CA ALA A 57 12.21 21.08 -0.84
C ALA A 57 13.25 21.79 0.04
N GLY A 58 13.98 21.00 0.84
CA GLY A 58 15.00 21.54 1.74
C GLY A 58 14.47 22.35 2.92
N LEU A 59 13.15 22.31 3.22
CA LEU A 59 12.57 23.00 4.38
C LEU A 59 13.33 22.69 5.68
N PHE A 60 13.79 21.45 5.84
CA PHE A 60 14.40 20.95 7.07
C PHE A 60 15.94 21.08 7.14
N LEU A 61 16.59 21.67 6.13
CA LEU A 61 18.06 21.70 6.00
C LEU A 61 18.78 22.35 7.21
N GLY A 62 18.15 23.36 7.84
CA GLY A 62 18.65 23.99 9.07
C GLY A 62 18.12 23.40 10.37
N ALA A 63 17.01 22.66 10.33
CA ALA A 63 16.28 22.17 11.50
C ALA A 63 16.82 20.83 12.02
N ARG A 64 18.13 20.73 12.23
CA ARG A 64 18.85 19.47 12.53
C ARG A 64 18.44 18.78 13.84
N ARG A 65 17.80 19.52 14.75
CA ARG A 65 17.33 19.01 16.06
C ARG A 65 15.85 18.65 16.05
N LEU A 66 15.17 18.78 14.91
CA LEU A 66 13.75 18.51 14.79
C LEU A 66 13.49 17.03 15.03
N ALA A 67 12.75 16.74 16.10
CA ALA A 67 12.43 15.38 16.54
C ALA A 67 10.95 15.05 16.34
N HIS A 68 10.07 16.06 16.35
CA HIS A 68 8.63 15.87 16.24
C HIS A 68 8.07 16.79 15.16
N LEU A 69 7.36 16.19 14.20
CA LEU A 69 6.68 16.89 13.13
C LEU A 69 5.24 16.40 13.04
N ASP A 70 4.29 17.31 13.23
CA ASP A 70 2.86 17.04 13.08
C ASP A 70 2.32 17.78 11.85
N LEU A 71 1.94 17.01 10.83
CA LEU A 71 1.32 17.45 9.58
C LEU A 71 -0.11 16.91 9.46
N SER A 72 -0.70 16.44 10.56
CA SER A 72 -2.03 15.86 10.56
C SER A 72 -3.11 16.90 10.19
N TYR A 73 -4.26 16.44 9.70
CA TYR A 73 -5.38 17.32 9.31
C TYR A 73 -4.95 18.40 8.30
N ASN A 74 -4.24 18.00 7.25
CA ASN A 74 -3.88 18.86 6.13
C ASN A 74 -4.51 18.34 4.83
N ASN A 75 -4.01 18.76 3.68
CA ASN A 75 -4.52 18.41 2.37
C ASN A 75 -3.44 17.75 1.49
N PHE A 76 -2.54 16.98 2.09
CA PHE A 76 -1.52 16.24 1.34
C PHE A 76 -2.17 15.16 0.47
N SER A 77 -1.81 15.13 -0.82
CA SER A 77 -2.27 14.10 -1.76
C SER A 77 -1.21 13.05 -2.09
N LEU A 78 0.06 13.41 -1.94
CA LEU A 78 1.24 12.60 -2.20
C LEU A 78 2.32 12.97 -1.17
N VAL A 79 3.08 11.97 -0.72
CA VAL A 79 4.38 12.19 -0.08
C VAL A 79 5.50 11.85 -1.08
N PRO A 80 6.22 12.84 -1.63
CA PRO A 80 7.32 12.63 -2.58
C PRO A 80 8.62 12.20 -1.88
N ALA A 81 9.59 11.71 -2.65
CA ALA A 81 10.86 11.16 -2.16
C ALA A 81 11.73 12.15 -1.36
N ASP A 82 11.67 13.43 -1.71
CA ASP A 82 12.58 14.47 -1.25
C ASP A 82 12.02 15.30 -0.08
N MET A 83 10.74 15.10 0.29
CA MET A 83 10.05 15.91 1.29
C MET A 83 10.73 15.90 2.66
N PHE A 84 11.25 14.74 3.08
CA PHE A 84 11.83 14.53 4.40
C PHE A 84 13.32 14.17 4.38
N LEU A 85 13.97 14.26 3.22
CA LEU A 85 15.34 13.78 3.00
C LEU A 85 16.36 14.33 4.01
N GLU A 86 16.23 15.62 4.35
CA GLU A 86 17.13 16.33 5.26
C GLU A 86 16.76 16.20 6.75
N ALA A 87 15.60 15.62 7.07
CA ALA A 87 15.05 15.54 8.43
C ALA A 87 15.57 14.32 9.22
N SER A 88 16.89 14.05 9.15
CA SER A 88 17.52 12.84 9.71
C SER A 88 17.35 12.64 11.22
N GLY A 89 17.10 13.71 11.98
CA GLY A 89 16.87 13.68 13.43
C GLY A 89 15.41 13.39 13.85
N LEU A 90 14.50 13.22 12.89
CA LEU A 90 13.08 13.07 13.17
C LEU A 90 12.80 11.73 13.88
N LEU A 91 12.10 11.80 15.02
CA LEU A 91 11.70 10.65 15.82
C LEU A 91 10.23 10.29 15.63
N ARG A 92 9.37 11.30 15.42
CA ARG A 92 7.92 11.15 15.23
C ARG A 92 7.45 11.98 14.04
N LEU A 93 6.72 11.33 13.15
CA LEU A 93 6.07 11.95 12.00
C LEU A 93 4.59 11.58 11.98
N ASP A 94 3.74 12.59 12.07
CA ASP A 94 2.29 12.43 11.95
C ASP A 94 1.81 13.02 10.62
N LEU A 95 1.30 12.16 9.74
CA LEU A 95 0.65 12.51 8.47
C LEU A 95 -0.82 12.07 8.46
N SER A 96 -1.38 11.75 9.64
CA SER A 96 -2.75 11.27 9.75
C SER A 96 -3.79 12.30 9.33
N HIS A 97 -5.01 11.85 9.05
CA HIS A 97 -6.11 12.75 8.69
C HIS A 97 -5.80 13.64 7.48
N ASN A 98 -5.09 13.10 6.49
CA ASN A 98 -4.93 13.70 5.17
C ASN A 98 -5.82 12.94 4.18
N PRO A 99 -7.11 13.30 4.05
CA PRO A 99 -8.10 12.49 3.31
C PRO A 99 -7.82 12.41 1.81
N GLY A 100 -6.98 13.30 1.27
CA GLY A 100 -6.54 13.26 -0.12
C GLY A 100 -5.30 12.39 -0.37
N LEU A 101 -4.68 11.82 0.66
CA LEU A 101 -3.40 11.13 0.56
C LEU A 101 -3.57 9.78 -0.14
N LEU A 102 -3.30 9.77 -1.45
CA LEU A 102 -3.51 8.61 -2.32
C LEU A 102 -2.24 7.77 -2.50
N ARG A 103 -1.06 8.37 -2.35
CA ARG A 103 0.22 7.72 -2.61
C ARG A 103 1.31 8.19 -1.66
N VAL A 104 2.18 7.25 -1.29
CA VAL A 104 3.47 7.51 -0.64
C VAL A 104 4.54 6.98 -1.57
N HIS A 105 5.52 7.81 -1.91
CA HIS A 105 6.62 7.39 -2.78
C HIS A 105 7.50 6.32 -2.09
N PRO A 106 8.05 5.33 -2.81
CA PRO A 106 8.95 4.32 -2.24
C PRO A 106 10.17 4.87 -1.48
N ASP A 107 10.69 6.02 -1.90
CA ASP A 107 11.78 6.71 -1.18
C ASP A 107 11.29 7.84 -0.24
N ALA A 108 9.98 7.99 -0.01
CA ALA A 108 9.41 9.13 0.75
C ALA A 108 10.03 9.36 2.13
N PHE A 109 10.39 8.27 2.81
CA PHE A 109 10.95 8.30 4.16
C PHE A 109 12.44 8.02 4.19
N ARG A 110 13.10 8.05 3.04
CA ARG A 110 14.54 7.86 2.94
C ARG A 110 15.28 8.95 3.72
N GLY A 111 16.26 8.56 4.51
CA GLY A 111 17.03 9.47 5.37
C GLY A 111 16.50 9.61 6.79
N LEU A 112 15.27 9.15 7.08
CA LEU A 112 14.66 9.17 8.41
C LEU A 112 15.15 8.03 9.32
N ALA A 113 16.47 7.90 9.47
CA ALA A 113 17.12 6.77 10.15
C ALA A 113 16.74 6.63 11.65
N GLN A 114 16.35 7.73 12.29
CA GLN A 114 15.98 7.76 13.71
C GLN A 114 14.47 7.66 13.96
N LEU A 115 13.64 7.60 12.91
CA LEU A 115 12.19 7.61 13.06
C LEU A 115 11.71 6.39 13.81
N ARG A 116 10.91 6.62 14.85
CA ARG A 116 10.35 5.57 15.72
C ARG A 116 8.85 5.43 15.57
N GLU A 117 8.16 6.53 15.31
CA GLU A 117 6.70 6.56 15.21
C GLU A 117 6.30 7.24 13.90
N LEU A 118 5.50 6.53 13.10
CA LEU A 118 4.93 7.02 11.85
C LEU A 118 3.42 6.80 11.87
N ASP A 119 2.66 7.87 11.65
CA ASP A 119 1.21 7.81 11.51
C ASP A 119 0.78 8.19 10.10
N LEU A 120 0.15 7.24 9.40
CA LEU A 120 -0.44 7.40 8.07
C LEU A 120 -1.94 7.09 8.10
N SER A 121 -2.58 7.12 9.27
CA SER A 121 -3.99 6.77 9.44
C SER A 121 -4.95 7.83 8.87
N PHE A 122 -6.18 7.42 8.59
CA PHE A 122 -7.26 8.30 8.12
C PHE A 122 -6.90 9.09 6.85
N GLY A 123 -6.25 8.43 5.90
CA GLY A 123 -6.02 8.94 4.54
C GLY A 123 -6.88 8.22 3.50
N ALA A 124 -6.43 8.26 2.24
CA ALA A 124 -7.07 7.56 1.13
C ALA A 124 -6.11 6.54 0.48
N LEU A 125 -5.18 5.98 1.25
CA LEU A 125 -4.15 5.07 0.73
C LEU A 125 -4.77 3.71 0.35
N PRO A 126 -4.74 3.31 -0.93
CA PRO A 126 -5.16 1.97 -1.33
C PRO A 126 -4.06 0.93 -1.10
N ALA A 127 -2.79 1.34 -1.12
CA ALA A 127 -1.64 0.47 -0.94
C ALA A 127 -0.44 1.29 -0.41
N LEU A 128 0.50 0.60 0.22
CA LEU A 128 1.77 1.16 0.69
C LEU A 128 2.89 0.20 0.27
N SER A 129 3.91 0.71 -0.43
CA SER A 129 5.04 -0.12 -0.85
C SER A 129 5.91 -0.48 0.35
N LEU A 130 6.43 -1.72 0.36
CA LEU A 130 7.37 -2.17 1.36
C LEU A 130 8.65 -1.32 1.38
N GLU A 131 9.12 -0.92 0.20
CA GLU A 131 10.30 -0.08 -0.03
C GLU A 131 10.25 1.23 0.78
N ALA A 132 9.07 1.86 0.89
CA ALA A 132 8.86 3.07 1.71
C ALA A 132 9.20 2.87 3.19
N LEU A 133 9.03 1.65 3.69
CA LEU A 133 9.24 1.31 5.10
C LEU A 133 10.57 0.60 5.36
N GLU A 134 11.18 -0.02 4.35
CA GLU A 134 12.51 -0.64 4.47
C GLU A 134 13.59 0.39 4.85
N GLY A 135 13.44 1.63 4.40
CA GLY A 135 14.31 2.76 4.76
C GLY A 135 14.24 3.20 6.23
N LEU A 136 13.39 2.60 7.06
CA LEU A 136 13.13 2.98 8.45
C LEU A 136 13.62 1.89 9.43
N PRO A 137 14.94 1.81 9.72
CA PRO A 137 15.49 0.75 10.55
C PRO A 137 15.02 0.80 12.00
N GLY A 138 14.73 2.00 12.53
CA GLY A 138 14.34 2.24 13.92
C GLY A 138 12.84 2.32 14.19
N LEU A 139 11.97 2.04 13.20
CA LEU A 139 10.52 2.18 13.35
C LEU A 139 9.97 1.16 14.35
N VAL A 140 9.24 1.65 15.34
CA VAL A 140 8.65 0.86 16.43
C VAL A 140 7.12 0.89 16.37
N ALA A 141 6.54 2.05 16.09
CA ALA A 141 5.09 2.23 15.99
C ALA A 141 4.70 2.72 14.59
N LEU A 142 3.72 2.03 14.00
CA LEU A 142 3.16 2.36 12.70
C LEU A 142 1.64 2.31 12.80
N ARG A 143 0.97 3.42 12.46
CA ARG A 143 -0.49 3.53 12.44
C ARG A 143 -0.98 3.68 11.00
N LEU A 144 -1.93 2.83 10.64
CA LEU A 144 -2.43 2.64 9.26
C LEU A 144 -3.96 2.61 9.17
N GLY A 145 -4.66 2.78 10.30
CA GLY A 145 -6.11 2.65 10.37
C GLY A 145 -6.85 3.63 9.47
N GLY A 146 -8.08 3.32 9.10
CA GLY A 146 -8.93 4.27 8.36
C GLY A 146 -8.48 4.60 6.93
N ASN A 147 -7.73 3.71 6.28
CA ASN A 147 -7.39 3.80 4.86
C ASN A 147 -8.11 2.70 4.04
N PRO A 148 -8.44 2.94 2.76
CA PRO A 148 -9.13 1.99 1.90
C PRO A 148 -8.19 0.89 1.34
N TRP A 149 -7.55 0.12 2.22
CA TRP A 149 -6.52 -0.85 1.84
C TRP A 149 -7.03 -1.92 0.84
N VAL A 150 -6.32 -2.09 -0.27
CA VAL A 150 -6.54 -3.12 -1.27
C VAL A 150 -5.59 -4.28 -0.98
N CYS A 151 -6.10 -5.27 -0.25
CA CYS A 151 -5.40 -6.46 0.21
C CYS A 151 -5.34 -7.56 -0.86
N GLY A 152 -4.87 -7.20 -2.05
CA GLY A 152 -4.59 -8.16 -3.14
C GLY A 152 -3.17 -8.71 -3.08
N CYS A 153 -2.77 -9.44 -4.12
CA CYS A 153 -1.46 -10.10 -4.23
C CYS A 153 -0.26 -9.16 -4.03
N ALA A 154 -0.36 -7.92 -4.52
CA ALA A 154 0.71 -6.93 -4.37
C ALA A 154 0.98 -6.53 -2.91
N MET A 155 0.02 -6.76 -2.00
CA MET A 155 0.10 -6.41 -0.58
C MET A 155 0.82 -7.48 0.24
N GLU A 156 1.05 -8.68 -0.31
CA GLU A 156 1.62 -9.82 0.42
C GLU A 156 2.99 -9.53 1.05
N PRO A 157 4.00 -8.96 0.35
CA PRO A 157 5.31 -8.70 0.95
C PRO A 157 5.21 -7.71 2.12
N PHE A 158 4.37 -6.67 1.96
CA PHE A 158 4.12 -5.68 2.98
C PHE A 158 3.48 -6.29 4.24
N LEU A 159 2.48 -7.16 4.09
CA LEU A 159 1.83 -7.81 5.24
C LEU A 159 2.76 -8.78 5.95
N LYS A 160 3.59 -9.52 5.22
CA LYS A 160 4.63 -10.38 5.81
C LYS A 160 5.60 -9.55 6.65
N TRP A 161 6.06 -8.41 6.12
CA TRP A 161 6.92 -7.48 6.86
C TRP A 161 6.22 -6.92 8.11
N LEU A 162 4.97 -6.47 7.97
CA LEU A 162 4.20 -5.86 9.05
C LEU A 162 4.03 -6.86 10.21
N ARG A 163 3.72 -8.12 9.90
CA ARG A 163 3.61 -9.23 10.84
C ARG A 163 4.94 -9.49 11.54
N GLY A 164 6.04 -9.58 10.81
CA GLY A 164 7.36 -9.89 11.38
C GLY A 164 7.94 -8.78 12.26
N ARG A 165 7.63 -7.51 11.97
CA ARG A 165 8.30 -6.36 12.59
C ARG A 165 7.47 -5.65 13.66
N ILE A 166 6.18 -5.44 13.44
CA ILE A 166 5.32 -4.59 14.29
C ILE A 166 4.48 -5.39 15.30
N GLN A 167 4.40 -6.73 15.18
CA GLN A 167 3.66 -7.59 16.12
C GLN A 167 4.07 -7.44 17.59
N ARG A 168 5.28 -6.97 17.90
CA ARG A 168 5.76 -6.84 19.28
C ARG A 168 5.20 -5.63 20.04
N CYS A 169 4.53 -4.69 19.37
CA CYS A 169 4.08 -3.42 19.97
C CYS A 169 2.59 -3.09 19.75
N ALA A 170 1.82 -4.01 19.15
CA ALA A 170 0.46 -3.76 18.68
C ALA A 170 -0.61 -3.93 19.77
N ALA A 171 -0.65 -3.02 20.75
CA ALA A 171 -1.87 -2.81 21.55
C ALA A 171 -2.84 -1.82 20.87
N GLU A 172 -2.35 -1.02 19.91
CA GLU A 172 -3.11 0.10 19.29
C GLU A 172 -3.33 -0.02 17.77
N SER A 173 -2.89 -1.10 17.10
CA SER A 173 -3.09 -1.28 15.64
C SER A 173 -4.54 -1.65 15.26
N GLN A 174 -5.52 -1.35 16.10
CA GLN A 174 -6.85 -1.96 16.12
C GLN A 174 -7.78 -1.59 14.94
N LEU A 175 -7.36 -0.81 13.93
CA LEU A 175 -8.31 -0.26 12.93
C LEU A 175 -7.85 -0.31 11.46
N ALA A 176 -6.76 -1.01 11.13
CA ALA A 176 -6.38 -1.19 9.73
C ALA A 176 -7.09 -2.42 9.17
N GLU A 177 -8.10 -2.19 8.32
CA GLU A 177 -8.93 -3.21 7.69
C GLU A 177 -8.81 -3.13 6.18
N CYS A 178 -8.98 -4.27 5.52
CA CYS A 178 -9.07 -4.35 4.08
C CYS A 178 -10.40 -3.79 3.59
N ARG A 179 -10.37 -2.99 2.52
CA ARG A 179 -11.55 -2.51 1.82
C ARG A 179 -11.85 -3.30 0.56
N ALA A 180 -10.81 -3.90 -0.03
CA ALA A 180 -10.87 -4.72 -1.23
C ALA A 180 -9.78 -5.80 -1.18
N PRO A 181 -9.89 -6.87 -1.97
CA PRO A 181 -11.07 -7.26 -2.75
C PRO A 181 -12.24 -7.74 -1.85
N PRO A 182 -13.47 -7.93 -2.38
CA PRO A 182 -14.67 -8.21 -1.58
C PRO A 182 -14.56 -9.42 -0.65
N GLU A 183 -13.74 -10.40 -1.01
CA GLU A 183 -13.54 -11.66 -0.27
C GLU A 183 -12.88 -11.43 1.10
N VAL A 184 -12.07 -10.37 1.22
CA VAL A 184 -11.37 -9.99 2.45
C VAL A 184 -11.81 -8.63 2.98
N ALA A 185 -12.86 -8.04 2.42
CA ALA A 185 -13.35 -6.74 2.87
C ALA A 185 -13.82 -6.79 4.33
N GLY A 186 -13.36 -5.83 5.14
CA GLY A 186 -13.58 -5.78 6.60
C GLY A 186 -12.61 -6.64 7.41
N ALA A 187 -11.76 -7.45 6.78
CA ALA A 187 -10.76 -8.23 7.50
C ALA A 187 -9.63 -7.32 8.01
N PRO A 188 -9.20 -7.44 9.28
CA PRO A 188 -8.00 -6.76 9.78
C PRO A 188 -6.75 -7.14 8.96
N LEU A 189 -5.86 -6.17 8.70
CA LEU A 189 -4.63 -6.43 7.95
C LEU A 189 -3.78 -7.55 8.56
N LEU A 190 -3.69 -7.57 9.90
CA LEU A 190 -2.87 -8.55 10.63
C LEU A 190 -3.48 -9.95 10.72
N SER A 191 -4.77 -10.12 10.40
CA SER A 191 -5.41 -11.45 10.40
C SER A 191 -5.20 -12.21 9.09
N LEU A 192 -4.82 -11.53 8.01
CA LEU A 192 -4.52 -12.19 6.74
C LEU A 192 -3.25 -13.03 6.85
N THR A 193 -3.33 -14.29 6.44
CA THR A 193 -2.22 -15.26 6.46
C THR A 193 -1.74 -15.56 5.05
N ASP A 194 -0.68 -16.36 4.92
CA ASP A 194 -0.14 -16.75 3.62
C ASP A 194 -1.17 -17.57 2.81
N GLU A 195 -2.09 -18.26 3.48
CA GLU A 195 -3.23 -18.94 2.85
C GLU A 195 -4.18 -17.98 2.15
N SER A 196 -4.40 -16.79 2.72
CA SER A 196 -5.22 -15.74 2.09
C SER A 196 -4.67 -15.29 0.73
N PHE A 197 -3.39 -15.54 0.46
CA PHE A 197 -2.70 -15.20 -0.79
C PHE A 197 -2.39 -16.43 -1.66
N GLN A 198 -2.82 -17.64 -1.32
CA GLN A 198 -2.53 -18.84 -2.13
C GLN A 198 -3.01 -18.71 -3.58
N ALA A 199 -4.16 -18.07 -3.81
CA ALA A 199 -4.68 -17.79 -5.14
C ALA A 199 -3.73 -16.91 -6.00
N CYS A 200 -2.87 -16.11 -5.37
CA CYS A 200 -1.88 -15.28 -6.04
C CYS A 200 -0.66 -16.07 -6.53
N HIS A 201 -0.39 -17.23 -5.93
CA HIS A 201 0.73 -18.12 -6.28
C HIS A 201 0.32 -19.18 -7.30
N LEU A 202 -0.92 -19.16 -7.81
CA LEU A 202 -1.31 -19.97 -8.96
C LEU A 202 -0.70 -19.41 -10.24
N THR A 203 0.59 -19.65 -10.42
CA THR A 203 1.25 -19.60 -11.73
C THR A 203 1.16 -20.99 -12.33
N LEU A 204 0.36 -21.18 -13.39
CA LEU A 204 0.43 -22.39 -14.20
C LEU A 204 1.87 -22.55 -14.70
N THR A 205 2.55 -23.57 -14.22
CA THR A 205 3.90 -23.91 -14.67
C THR A 205 3.85 -24.41 -16.11
N LEU A 206 4.99 -24.42 -16.81
CA LEU A 206 5.05 -25.01 -18.16
C LEU A 206 4.57 -26.48 -18.13
N ASP A 207 4.84 -27.19 -17.04
CA ASP A 207 4.38 -28.56 -16.83
C ASP A 207 2.86 -28.65 -16.69
N ASP A 208 2.23 -27.70 -16.01
CA ASP A 208 0.76 -27.62 -15.93
C ASP A 208 0.14 -27.34 -17.30
N TYR A 209 0.76 -26.47 -18.11
CA TYR A 209 0.33 -26.22 -19.49
C TYR A 209 0.50 -27.46 -20.38
N LEU A 210 1.64 -28.15 -20.27
CA LEU A 210 1.91 -29.38 -21.00
C LEU A 210 0.93 -30.49 -20.61
N PHE A 211 0.60 -30.59 -19.32
CA PHE A 211 -0.39 -31.54 -18.82
C PHE A 211 -1.78 -31.25 -19.36
N ILE A 212 -2.24 -29.98 -19.30
CA ILE A 212 -3.53 -29.56 -19.86
C ILE A 212 -3.58 -29.83 -21.37
N ALA A 213 -2.52 -29.49 -22.11
CA ALA A 213 -2.43 -29.74 -23.54
C ALA A 213 -2.44 -31.23 -23.89
N PHE A 214 -1.72 -32.05 -23.11
CA PHE A 214 -1.69 -33.51 -23.28
C PHE A 214 -3.07 -34.13 -23.04
N VAL A 215 -3.73 -33.78 -21.93
CA VAL A 215 -5.09 -34.25 -21.61
C VAL A 215 -6.06 -33.84 -22.73
N GLY A 216 -5.97 -32.60 -23.22
CA GLY A 216 -6.78 -32.12 -24.34
C GLY A 216 -6.57 -32.94 -25.62
N PHE A 217 -5.31 -33.27 -25.95
CA PHE A 217 -4.98 -34.08 -27.12
C PHE A 217 -5.50 -35.52 -27.01
N VAL A 218 -5.34 -36.15 -25.84
CA VAL A 218 -5.83 -37.52 -25.58
C VAL A 218 -7.36 -37.58 -25.71
N VAL A 219 -8.08 -36.63 -25.11
CA VAL A 219 -9.55 -36.55 -25.21
C VAL A 219 -10.00 -36.35 -26.67
N SER A 220 -9.30 -35.50 -27.42
CA SER A 220 -9.58 -35.27 -28.85
C SER A 220 -9.37 -36.53 -29.70
N ILE A 221 -8.22 -37.22 -29.53
CA ILE A 221 -7.95 -38.49 -30.23
C ILE A 221 -8.99 -39.54 -29.89
N ALA A 222 -9.29 -39.70 -28.60
CA ALA A 222 -10.29 -40.66 -28.14
C ALA A 222 -11.65 -40.37 -28.80
N SER A 223 -12.08 -39.10 -28.80
CA SER A 223 -13.33 -38.69 -29.45
C SER A 223 -13.35 -39.03 -30.96
N VAL A 224 -12.28 -38.71 -31.69
CA VAL A 224 -12.17 -39.01 -33.13
C VAL A 224 -12.20 -40.52 -33.39
N ALA A 225 -11.44 -41.31 -32.62
CA ALA A 225 -11.40 -42.76 -32.76
C ALA A 225 -12.78 -43.39 -32.46
N THR A 226 -13.45 -42.92 -31.41
CA THR A 226 -14.78 -43.41 -31.04
C THR A 226 -15.80 -43.11 -32.14
N ASN A 227 -15.80 -41.89 -32.67
CA ASN A 227 -16.67 -41.49 -33.79
C ASN A 227 -16.40 -42.30 -35.06
N PHE A 228 -15.14 -42.59 -35.36
CA PHE A 228 -14.77 -43.42 -36.51
C PHE A 228 -15.25 -44.87 -36.36
N LEU A 229 -15.08 -45.47 -35.18
CA LEU A 229 -15.58 -46.83 -34.88
C LEU A 229 -17.11 -46.90 -34.94
N LEU A 230 -17.80 -45.87 -34.44
CA LEU A 230 -19.26 -45.75 -34.59
C LEU A 230 -19.67 -45.69 -36.07
N GLY A 231 -18.92 -44.94 -36.90
CA GLY A 231 -19.15 -44.89 -38.34
C GLY A 231 -18.98 -46.25 -39.03
N ILE A 232 -17.92 -47.00 -38.69
CA ILE A 232 -17.68 -48.36 -39.24
C ILE A 232 -18.80 -49.31 -38.82
N THR A 233 -19.13 -49.35 -37.52
CA THR A 233 -20.16 -50.25 -36.99
C THR A 233 -21.52 -49.95 -37.59
N ALA A 234 -21.89 -48.69 -37.77
CA ALA A 234 -23.11 -48.29 -38.47
C ALA A 234 -23.12 -48.75 -39.93
N ASN A 235 -22.01 -48.60 -40.66
CA ASN A 235 -21.90 -49.07 -42.04
C ASN A 235 -21.98 -50.60 -42.15
N CYS A 236 -21.35 -51.33 -41.23
CA CYS A 236 -21.45 -52.79 -41.14
C CYS A 236 -22.89 -53.24 -40.85
N CYS A 237 -23.59 -52.58 -39.91
CA CYS A 237 -25.00 -52.88 -39.62
C CYS A 237 -25.89 -52.59 -40.83
N HIS A 238 -25.68 -51.48 -41.52
CA HIS A 238 -26.42 -51.16 -42.74
C HIS A 238 -26.20 -52.19 -43.85
N ARG A 239 -24.94 -52.63 -44.06
CA ARG A 239 -24.64 -53.68 -45.05
C ARG A 239 -25.23 -55.03 -44.66
N TRP A 240 -25.22 -55.38 -43.37
CA TRP A 240 -25.79 -56.63 -42.88
C TRP A 240 -27.31 -56.63 -43.00
N SER A 241 -27.97 -55.53 -42.62
CA SER A 241 -29.42 -55.33 -42.81
C SER A 241 -29.83 -55.48 -44.28
N LYS A 242 -29.04 -54.92 -45.20
CA LYS A 242 -29.31 -55.06 -46.63
C LYS A 242 -29.12 -56.50 -47.13
N ALA A 243 -28.10 -57.20 -46.63
CA ALA A 243 -27.88 -58.60 -46.97
C ALA A 243 -28.97 -59.53 -46.42
N SER A 244 -29.51 -59.26 -45.23
CA SER A 244 -30.65 -60.02 -44.70
C SER A 244 -31.95 -59.79 -45.48
N GLU A 245 -32.18 -58.57 -45.98
CA GLU A 245 -33.34 -58.29 -46.85
C GLU A 245 -33.25 -59.03 -48.20
N ASP A 246 -32.04 -59.26 -48.71
CA ASP A 246 -31.80 -60.01 -49.96
C ASP A 246 -31.89 -61.55 -49.78
N GLU A 247 -31.74 -62.08 -48.56
CA GLU A 247 -31.88 -63.54 -48.26
C GLU A 247 -33.33 -63.98 -47.98
N ASP A 248 -34.24 -63.04 -47.68
CA ASP A 248 -35.67 -63.31 -47.37
C ASP A 248 -36.61 -63.21 -48.60
N VAL A 249 -36.08 -63.23 -49.84
CA VAL A 249 -36.84 -63.17 -51.12
C VAL A 249 -36.74 -64.45 -51.94
#